data_AF-A0AA51DXZ7-F1
#
_entry.id   AF-A0AA51DXZ7-F1
#
_cell.length_a   1.000
_cell.length_b   1.000
_cell.length_c   1.000
_cell.angle_alpha   90.00
_cell.angle_beta   90.00
_cell.angle_gamma   90.00
#
_symmetry.space_group_name_H-M   'P 1'
#
loop_
_entity.id
_entity.type
_entity.pdbx_description
1 polymer ?
#
loop_
_entity_poly.entity_id
_entity_poly.type
_entity_poly.pdbx_seq_one_letter_code
_entity_poly.pdbx_strand_id
1 'polypeptide(L)'
;MENKEIRPGQEKEQEMLTCKMFLSKKFYEQLNDEGKEVFEYTPEGYCSTFQAICEEGITLGNCVMSFCEVAYIGLNPKYQIGEKTKVKCELYKNGKDDSTFSVLVTIGYQEEKEKHHELLIFAQRELTDSLYSFELVGDQTMFAL
;
A
#
# COMPACT_ATOMS: atom_id res chain seq x y z
N MET A 1 -17.53 -47.19 14.62
CA MET A 1 -17.39 -45.73 14.76
C MET A 1 -16.01 -45.50 15.32
N GLU A 2 -15.04 -45.21 14.46
CA GLU A 2 -13.66 -44.92 14.90
C GLU A 2 -13.59 -43.45 15.30
N ASN A 3 -13.35 -43.21 16.60
CA ASN A 3 -12.97 -41.91 17.10
C ASN A 3 -11.57 -41.59 16.58
N LYS A 4 -11.47 -40.67 15.63
CA LYS A 4 -10.18 -40.05 15.28
C LYS A 4 -9.87 -38.97 16.32
N GLU A 5 -8.85 -39.24 17.13
CA GLU A 5 -8.24 -38.29 18.04
C GLU A 5 -7.73 -37.07 17.27
N ILE A 6 -8.18 -35.88 17.67
CA ILE A 6 -7.64 -34.60 17.18
C ILE A 6 -6.33 -34.36 17.94
N ARG A 7 -5.19 -34.44 17.26
CA ARG A 7 -3.90 -34.08 17.84
C ARG A 7 -3.83 -32.56 17.98
N PRO A 8 -3.51 -32.00 19.16
CA PRO A 8 -3.26 -30.58 19.31
C PRO A 8 -1.84 -30.27 18.81
N GLY A 9 -1.71 -29.27 17.94
CA GLY A 9 -0.41 -28.74 17.52
C GLY A 9 -0.10 -28.82 16.02
N GLN A 10 -1.06 -28.51 15.15
CA GLN A 10 -0.70 -28.04 13.81
C GLN A 10 -0.65 -26.51 13.88
N GLU A 11 0.56 -25.95 13.96
CA GLU A 11 0.81 -24.58 13.55
C GLU A 11 0.28 -24.48 12.11
N LYS A 12 -0.79 -23.70 11.88
CA LYS A 12 -1.18 -23.37 10.51
C LYS A 12 0.02 -22.64 9.91
N GLU A 13 0.62 -23.18 8.84
CA GLU A 13 1.56 -22.40 8.02
C GLU A 13 0.84 -21.10 7.66
N GLN A 14 1.36 -19.97 8.14
CA GLN A 14 0.84 -18.66 7.76
C GLN A 14 1.03 -18.52 6.25
N GLU A 15 -0.06 -18.35 5.52
CA GLU A 15 -0.01 -18.03 4.10
C GLU A 15 0.59 -16.62 3.96
N MET A 16 1.82 -16.57 3.46
CA MET A 16 2.50 -15.32 3.13
C MET A 16 2.21 -14.96 1.68
N LEU A 17 1.75 -13.73 1.48
CA LEU A 17 1.55 -13.16 0.16
C LEU A 17 2.70 -12.19 -0.12
N THR A 18 3.39 -12.40 -1.23
CA THR A 18 4.34 -11.40 -1.72
C THR A 18 3.56 -10.26 -2.33
N CYS A 19 3.82 -9.05 -1.88
CA CYS A 19 3.20 -7.86 -2.43
C CYS A 19 4.26 -6.94 -3.02
N LYS A 20 3.91 -6.28 -4.14
CA LYS A 20 4.82 -5.37 -4.86
C LYS A 20 4.12 -4.06 -5.18
N MET A 21 4.77 -2.97 -4.83
CA MET A 21 4.33 -1.63 -5.21
C MET A 21 5.30 -1.06 -6.24
N PHE A 22 4.75 -0.62 -7.37
CA PHE A 22 5.50 0.03 -8.44
C PHE A 22 5.26 1.54 -8.45
N LEU A 23 6.34 2.27 -8.71
CA LEU A 23 6.34 3.70 -8.94
C LEU A 23 6.94 4.01 -10.32
N SER A 24 6.30 4.93 -11.03
CA SER A 24 6.95 5.62 -12.14
C SER A 24 8.07 6.54 -11.63
N LYS A 25 8.99 6.92 -12.53
CA LYS A 25 10.09 7.83 -12.21
C LYS A 25 9.61 9.14 -11.56
N LYS A 26 8.49 9.70 -12.04
CA LYS A 26 7.88 10.93 -11.50
C LYS A 26 7.59 10.83 -10.00
N PHE A 27 7.09 9.69 -9.54
CA PHE A 27 6.74 9.48 -8.12
C PHE A 27 7.96 9.08 -7.30
N TYR A 28 8.84 8.26 -7.85
CA TYR A 28 10.10 7.88 -7.21
C TYR A 28 10.99 9.09 -6.90
N GLU A 29 11.09 10.06 -7.82
CA GLU A 29 11.91 11.26 -7.63
C GLU A 29 11.40 12.17 -6.50
N GLN A 30 10.15 11.99 -6.06
CA GLN A 30 9.59 12.74 -4.93
C GLN A 30 10.01 12.17 -3.57
N LEU A 31 10.56 10.95 -3.52
CA LEU A 31 10.98 10.32 -2.27
C LEU A 31 12.28 10.93 -1.73
N ASN A 32 12.44 10.89 -0.41
CA ASN A 32 13.71 11.13 0.26
C ASN A 32 14.70 9.98 -0.03
N ASP A 33 15.94 10.10 0.48
CA ASP A 33 16.98 9.11 0.22
C ASP A 33 16.63 7.73 0.79
N GLU A 34 16.03 7.65 1.98
CA GLU A 34 15.54 6.39 2.56
C GLU A 34 14.48 5.72 1.67
N GLY A 35 13.51 6.50 1.17
CA GLY A 35 12.52 6.01 0.22
C GLY A 35 13.13 5.52 -1.09
N LYS A 36 14.19 6.17 -1.56
CA LYS A 36 14.91 5.71 -2.75
C LYS A 36 15.65 4.39 -2.55
N GLU A 37 16.09 4.09 -1.32
CA GLU A 37 16.69 2.80 -0.96
C GLU A 37 15.65 1.68 -0.88
N VAL A 38 14.41 1.99 -0.48
CA VAL A 38 13.30 1.03 -0.37
C VAL A 38 12.77 0.56 -1.74
N PHE A 39 13.03 1.33 -2.82
CA PHE A 39 12.57 1.03 -4.17
C PHE A 39 13.73 0.72 -5.12
N GLU A 40 13.77 -0.52 -5.60
CA GLU A 40 14.77 -0.99 -6.56
C GLU A 40 14.34 -0.70 -8.00
N TYR A 41 15.28 -0.31 -8.85
CA TYR A 41 15.01 -0.12 -10.27
C TYR A 41 14.88 -1.48 -10.98
N THR A 42 13.75 -1.69 -11.65
CA THR A 42 13.47 -2.86 -12.50
C THR A 42 13.14 -2.39 -13.92
N PRO A 43 13.14 -3.29 -14.93
CA PRO A 43 12.66 -2.95 -16.28
C PRO A 43 11.22 -2.42 -16.33
N GLU A 44 10.40 -2.70 -15.31
CA GLU A 44 8.98 -2.35 -15.22
C GLU A 44 8.70 -1.09 -14.38
N GLY A 45 9.75 -0.45 -13.85
CA GLY A 45 9.67 0.71 -12.97
C GLY A 45 10.42 0.52 -11.65
N TYR A 46 10.25 1.46 -10.73
CA TYR A 46 10.81 1.37 -9.38
C TYR A 46 9.90 0.52 -8.51
N CYS A 47 10.41 -0.56 -7.93
CA CYS A 47 9.62 -1.57 -7.24
C CYS A 47 10.07 -1.70 -5.78
N SER A 48 9.10 -1.75 -4.87
CA SER A 48 9.33 -2.20 -3.50
C SER A 48 8.56 -3.49 -3.25
N THR A 49 9.20 -4.45 -2.59
CA THR A 49 8.65 -5.79 -2.32
C THR A 49 8.53 -6.02 -0.83
N PHE A 50 7.43 -6.68 -0.43
CA PHE A 50 7.12 -6.93 0.96
C PHE A 50 6.33 -8.21 1.14
N GLN A 51 6.50 -8.83 2.30
CA GLN A 51 5.76 -10.02 2.68
C GLN A 51 4.59 -9.60 3.56
N ALA A 52 3.38 -9.86 3.09
CA ALA A 52 2.15 -9.66 3.84
C ALA A 52 1.72 -10.99 4.47
N ILE A 53 1.46 -10.96 5.77
CA ILE A 53 0.89 -12.11 6.47
C ILE A 53 -0.64 -12.03 6.27
N CYS A 54 -1.20 -13.02 5.58
CA CYS A 54 -2.64 -13.12 5.38
C CYS A 54 -3.28 -13.81 6.59
N GLU A 55 -3.48 -13.05 7.67
CA GLU A 55 -4.21 -13.50 8.85
C GLU A 55 -5.71 -13.21 8.77
N GLU A 56 -6.50 -13.94 9.57
CA GLU A 56 -7.95 -13.74 9.65
C GLU A 56 -8.28 -12.30 10.08
N GLY A 57 -8.98 -11.57 9.21
CA GLY A 57 -9.32 -10.16 9.43
C GLY A 57 -8.37 -9.14 8.78
N ILE A 58 -7.23 -9.56 8.22
CA ILE A 58 -6.35 -8.71 7.41
C ILE A 58 -6.65 -8.96 5.93
N THR A 59 -7.09 -7.91 5.24
CA THR A 59 -7.39 -7.97 3.80
C THR A 59 -6.24 -7.41 2.97
N LEU A 60 -6.18 -7.76 1.67
CA LEU A 60 -5.31 -7.11 0.69
C LEU A 60 -5.39 -5.58 0.74
N GLY A 61 -6.59 -5.04 0.97
CA GLY A 61 -6.79 -3.60 1.11
C GLY A 61 -6.05 -3.02 2.31
N ASN A 62 -5.96 -3.75 3.42
CA ASN A 62 -5.14 -3.33 4.56
C ASN A 62 -3.66 -3.29 4.18
N CYS A 63 -3.16 -4.30 3.45
CA CYS A 63 -1.78 -4.33 2.98
C CYS A 63 -1.47 -3.13 2.06
N VAL A 64 -2.34 -2.84 1.10
CA VAL A 64 -2.23 -1.67 0.20
C VAL A 64 -2.14 -0.37 0.99
N MET A 65 -3.05 -0.17 1.94
CA MET A 65 -3.10 1.06 2.73
C MET A 65 -1.84 1.24 3.60
N SER A 66 -1.40 0.17 4.27
CA SER A 66 -0.15 0.20 5.04
C SER A 66 1.06 0.49 4.16
N PHE A 67 1.08 -0.05 2.94
CA PHE A 67 2.17 0.20 2.00
C PHE A 67 2.21 1.62 1.48
N CYS A 68 1.06 2.14 1.12
CA CYS A 68 0.90 3.52 0.74
C CYS A 68 1.37 4.45 1.86
N GLU A 69 0.96 4.18 3.10
CA GLU A 69 1.33 4.99 4.27
C GLU A 69 2.83 4.96 4.54
N VAL A 70 3.44 3.77 4.61
CA VAL A 70 4.84 3.63 5.02
C VAL A 70 5.80 3.92 3.87
N ALA A 71 5.64 3.25 2.72
CA ALA A 71 6.63 3.27 1.65
C ALA A 71 6.55 4.53 0.77
N TYR A 72 5.39 5.18 0.70
CA TYR A 72 5.22 6.37 -0.12
C TYR A 72 4.96 7.64 0.69
N ILE A 73 3.91 7.69 1.52
CA ILE A 73 3.54 8.90 2.27
C ILE A 73 4.62 9.25 3.31
N GLY A 74 5.05 8.28 4.11
CA GLY A 74 6.06 8.48 5.16
C GLY A 74 7.43 8.90 4.63
N LEU A 75 7.81 8.45 3.43
CA LEU A 75 9.12 8.68 2.82
C LEU A 75 9.11 9.82 1.78
N ASN A 76 7.97 10.48 1.58
CA ASN A 76 7.86 11.61 0.67
C ASN A 76 7.85 12.94 1.46
N PRO A 77 8.94 13.75 1.40
CA PRO A 77 9.07 14.99 2.15
C PRO A 77 8.00 16.03 1.84
N LYS A 78 7.28 15.92 0.71
CA LYS A 78 6.12 16.78 0.39
C LYS A 78 5.09 16.79 1.53
N TYR A 79 4.89 15.65 2.19
CA TYR A 79 3.86 15.50 3.23
C TYR A 79 4.34 15.84 4.63
N GLN A 80 5.65 16.07 4.84
CA GLN A 80 6.21 16.49 6.13
C GLN A 80 5.75 15.61 7.31
N ILE A 81 5.74 14.28 7.11
CA ILE A 81 5.31 13.33 8.14
C ILE A 81 6.34 13.32 9.27
N GLY A 82 5.87 13.53 10.49
CA GLY A 82 6.67 13.41 11.72
C GLY A 82 5.90 12.72 12.84
N GLU A 83 6.53 12.53 14.00
CA GLU A 83 6.03 11.71 15.13
C GLU A 83 4.60 12.04 15.60
N LYS A 84 4.19 13.30 15.44
CA LYS A 84 2.89 13.79 15.92
C LYS A 84 1.83 13.89 14.82
N THR A 85 2.20 13.48 13.61
CA THR A 85 1.31 13.48 12.44
C THR A 85 0.42 12.26 12.51
N LYS A 86 -0.88 12.44 12.23
CA LYS A 86 -1.82 11.33 12.13
C LYS A 86 -2.15 11.10 10.67
N VAL A 87 -1.76 9.95 10.14
CA VAL A 87 -2.12 9.53 8.79
C VAL A 87 -3.27 8.53 8.88
N LYS A 88 -4.26 8.68 8.01
CA LYS A 88 -5.35 7.73 7.83
C LYS A 88 -5.48 7.47 6.34
N CYS A 89 -5.45 6.19 5.96
CA CYS A 89 -5.70 5.74 4.60
C CYS A 89 -7.08 5.09 4.50
N GLU A 90 -7.80 5.39 3.41
CA GLU A 90 -9.10 4.80 3.08
C GLU A 90 -9.08 4.32 1.63
N LEU A 91 -9.39 3.04 1.42
CA LEU A 91 -9.41 2.42 0.10
C LEU A 91 -10.80 2.57 -0.54
N TYR A 92 -10.83 3.09 -1.76
CA TYR A 92 -12.03 3.23 -2.60
C TYR A 92 -11.85 2.44 -3.89
N LYS A 93 -12.79 1.56 -4.21
CA LYS A 93 -12.84 0.88 -5.51
C LYS A 93 -13.44 1.82 -6.56
N ASN A 94 -12.79 1.96 -7.71
CA ASN A 94 -13.25 2.83 -8.78
C ASN A 94 -14.12 2.05 -9.79
N GLY A 95 -15.44 1.97 -9.55
CA GLY A 95 -16.41 1.60 -10.59
C GLY A 95 -16.21 0.25 -11.29
N LYS A 96 -16.63 0.15 -12.57
CA LYS A 96 -16.92 -1.09 -13.31
C LYS A 96 -15.72 -2.01 -13.60
N ASP A 97 -14.50 -1.56 -13.36
CA ASP A 97 -13.28 -2.33 -13.62
C ASP A 97 -12.49 -2.46 -12.31
N ASP A 98 -12.41 -3.69 -11.80
CA ASP A 98 -11.74 -4.02 -10.53
C ASP A 98 -10.21 -3.80 -10.59
N SER A 99 -9.66 -3.45 -11.76
CA SER A 99 -8.23 -3.22 -11.94
C SER A 99 -7.74 -1.86 -11.45
N THR A 100 -8.62 -0.91 -11.10
CA THR A 100 -8.20 0.39 -10.55
C THR A 100 -8.88 0.74 -9.23
N PHE A 101 -8.11 1.35 -8.34
CA PHE A 101 -8.59 1.77 -7.03
C PHE A 101 -7.91 3.06 -6.60
N SER A 102 -8.55 3.77 -5.67
CA SER A 102 -8.01 4.98 -5.08
C SER A 102 -7.73 4.76 -3.60
N VAL A 103 -6.65 5.34 -3.10
CA VAL A 103 -6.41 5.49 -1.66
C VAL A 103 -6.54 6.98 -1.34
N LEU A 104 -7.52 7.32 -0.49
CA LEU A 104 -7.60 8.64 0.11
C LEU A 104 -6.70 8.65 1.35
N VAL A 105 -5.71 9.52 1.34
CA VAL A 105 -4.83 9.77 2.46
C VAL A 105 -5.29 11.05 3.13
N THR A 106 -5.59 10.97 4.42
CA THR A 106 -5.91 12.12 5.27
C THR A 106 -4.80 12.30 6.30
N ILE A 107 -4.19 13.47 6.29
CA ILE A 107 -3.06 13.83 7.16
C ILE A 107 -3.51 14.94 8.09
N GLY A 108 -3.42 14.69 9.39
CA GLY A 108 -3.66 15.67 10.44
C GLY A 108 -2.35 16.09 11.11
N TYR A 109 -2.03 17.39 11.03
CA TYR A 109 -0.89 18.00 11.71
C TYR A 109 -1.32 18.58 13.06
N GLN A 110 -0.49 18.46 14.10
CA GLN A 110 -0.90 18.79 15.48
C GLN A 110 -1.29 20.26 15.67
N GLU A 111 -0.65 21.17 14.94
CA GLU A 111 -0.85 22.62 15.07
C GLU A 111 -1.83 23.19 14.03
N GLU A 112 -2.30 22.35 13.10
CA GLU A 112 -3.22 22.75 12.03
C GLU A 112 -4.65 22.31 12.35
N LYS A 113 -5.60 23.23 12.16
CA LYS A 113 -7.03 22.90 12.26
C LYS A 113 -7.54 22.15 11.04
N GLU A 114 -6.95 22.42 9.88
CA GLU A 114 -7.32 21.81 8.62
C GLU A 114 -6.52 20.53 8.40
N LYS A 115 -7.14 19.57 7.73
CA LYS A 115 -6.49 18.31 7.36
C LYS A 115 -6.05 18.41 5.91
N HIS A 116 -4.87 17.89 5.62
CA HIS A 116 -4.44 17.69 4.25
C HIS A 116 -5.06 16.39 3.72
N HIS A 117 -5.54 16.46 2.48
CA HIS A 117 -6.12 15.33 1.78
C HIS A 117 -5.38 15.11 0.47
N GLU A 118 -5.00 13.87 0.21
CA GLU A 118 -4.34 13.46 -1.02
C GLU A 118 -5.07 12.22 -1.56
N LEU A 119 -5.41 12.24 -2.84
CA LEU A 119 -6.03 11.11 -3.51
C LEU A 119 -4.99 10.47 -4.41
N LEU A 120 -4.63 9.22 -4.11
CA LEU A 120 -3.68 8.44 -4.90
C LEU A 120 -4.43 7.37 -5.69
N ILE A 121 -4.09 7.23 -6.96
CA ILE A 121 -4.77 6.32 -7.89
C ILE A 121 -3.81 5.23 -8.28
N PHE A 122 -4.26 4.00 -8.11
CA PHE A 122 -3.49 2.80 -8.35
C PHE A 122 -4.16 1.90 -9.39
N ALA A 123 -3.32 1.17 -10.12
CA ALA A 123 -3.74 0.08 -10.99
C ALA A 123 -3.17 -1.24 -10.46
N GLN A 124 -4.01 -2.26 -10.33
CA GLN A 124 -3.58 -3.63 -10.15
C GLN A 124 -2.84 -4.09 -11.40
N ARG A 125 -1.65 -4.67 -11.20
CA ARG A 125 -0.85 -5.29 -12.26
C ARG A 125 -1.04 -6.80 -12.29
N GLU A 126 -0.93 -7.45 -11.13
CA GLU A 126 -1.02 -8.91 -11.01
C GLU A 126 -1.68 -9.34 -9.70
N LEU A 127 -2.47 -10.41 -9.76
CA LEU A 127 -3.02 -11.08 -8.58
C LEU A 127 -3.03 -12.59 -8.82
N THR A 128 -2.28 -13.30 -7.99
CA THR A 128 -2.24 -14.77 -7.92
C THR A 128 -2.35 -15.19 -6.45
N ASP A 129 -2.33 -16.50 -6.19
CA ASP A 129 -2.39 -17.04 -4.82
C ASP A 129 -1.18 -16.63 -3.95
N SER A 130 -0.05 -16.27 -4.56
CA SER A 130 1.20 -15.95 -3.86
C SER A 130 1.77 -14.56 -4.16
N LEU A 131 1.17 -13.82 -5.09
CA LEU A 131 1.62 -12.50 -5.51
C LEU A 131 0.46 -11.53 -5.70
N TYR A 132 0.61 -10.34 -5.13
CA TYR A 132 -0.19 -9.18 -5.48
C TYR A 132 0.69 -8.01 -5.88
N SER A 133 0.47 -7.44 -7.06
CA SER A 133 1.23 -6.28 -7.50
C SER A 133 0.34 -5.16 -8.01
N PHE A 134 0.74 -3.93 -7.71
CA PHE A 134 0.01 -2.72 -8.05
C PHE A 134 0.96 -1.56 -8.29
N GLU A 135 0.49 -0.55 -9.02
CA GLU A 135 1.28 0.60 -9.43
C GLU A 135 0.57 1.89 -9.07
N LEU A 136 1.31 2.87 -8.54
CA LEU A 136 0.82 4.25 -8.42
C LEU A 136 0.84 4.90 -9.82
N VAL A 137 -0.35 5.04 -10.41
CA VAL A 137 -0.52 5.57 -11.77
C VAL A 137 -0.92 7.04 -11.79
N GLY A 138 -1.36 7.58 -10.66
CA GLY A 138 -1.82 8.96 -10.61
C GLY A 138 -2.10 9.51 -9.21
N ASP A 139 -2.38 10.80 -9.16
CA ASP A 139 -2.74 11.53 -7.96
C ASP A 139 -3.89 12.52 -8.25
N GLN A 140 -4.31 13.31 -7.26
CA GLN A 140 -5.43 14.24 -7.39
C GLN A 140 -5.24 15.32 -8.48
N THR A 141 -3.99 15.59 -8.90
CA THR A 141 -3.70 16.59 -9.94
C THR A 141 -4.23 16.16 -11.31
N MET A 142 -4.53 14.88 -11.51
CA MET A 142 -5.16 14.40 -12.75
C MET A 142 -6.58 14.96 -12.97
N PHE A 143 -7.24 15.45 -11.91
CA PHE A 143 -8.57 16.06 -11.99
C PHE A 143 -8.55 17.60 -11.94
N ALA A 144 -7.37 18.19 -11.73
CA ALA A 144 -7.21 19.64 -11.76
C ALA A 144 -7.07 20.09 -13.24
N LEU A 145 -8.22 20.38 -13.85
CA LEU A 145 -8.31 21.03 -15.17
C LEU A 145 -8.07 22.54 -15.08
#